data_AF-A0A533Z404-F1
#
_entry.id   AF-A0A533Z404-F1
#
_cell.length_a   1.000
_cell.length_b   1.000
_cell.length_c   1.000
_cell.angle_alpha   90.00
_cell.angle_beta   90.00
_cell.angle_gamma   90.00
#
_symmetry.space_group_name_H-M   'P 1'
#
loop_
_entity.id
_entity.type
_entity.pdbx_description
1 polymer ?
#
loop_
_entity_poly.entity_id
_entity_poly.type
_entity_poly.pdbx_seq_one_letter_code
_entity_poly.pdbx_strand_id
1 'polypeptide(L)'
;YGLIPEFVGRLPVAATLEELDEKSLIRILTEPKNALLKQYEKLLAFEKVKLKFTESAIVAVARKAFKQKTGARGLRSILEEVMLDVMYEIPSQREIRECVITEDVIEGKAAPLLIKDHEKGVKSA
;
A
#
# COMPACT_ATOMS: atom_id res chain seq x y z
N TYR A 1 15.66 19.14 27.51
CA TYR A 1 14.57 20.14 27.48
C TYR A 1 15.19 21.53 27.54
N GLY A 2 14.90 22.40 26.57
CA GLY A 2 15.64 23.65 26.33
C GLY A 2 14.78 24.82 25.82
N LEU A 3 13.47 24.77 26.07
CA LEU A 3 12.57 25.90 25.81
C LEU A 3 12.49 26.78 27.05
N ILE A 4 12.51 28.10 26.87
CA ILE A 4 12.40 29.07 27.97
C ILE A 4 10.96 29.14 28.51
N PRO A 5 10.76 29.30 29.84
CA PRO A 5 9.43 29.29 30.46
C PRO A 5 8.47 30.35 29.91
N GLU A 6 8.97 31.53 29.56
CA GLU A 6 8.17 32.63 28.99
C GLU A 6 7.59 32.27 27.62
N PHE A 7 8.32 31.46 26.84
CA PHE A 7 7.87 30.99 25.53
C PHE A 7 6.83 29.88 25.68
N VAL A 8 7.06 28.93 26.59
CA VAL A 8 6.09 27.87 26.91
C VAL A 8 4.79 28.48 27.45
N GLY A 9 4.88 29.53 28.27
CA GLY A 9 3.73 30.26 28.79
C GLY A 9 2.85 30.94 27.72
N ARG A 10 3.37 31.15 26.50
CA ARG A 10 2.62 31.69 25.35
C ARG A 10 1.94 30.61 24.48
N LEU A 11 2.14 29.32 24.79
CA LEU A 11 1.53 28.20 24.10
C LEU A 11 0.53 27.48 25.04
N PRO A 12 -0.65 28.07 25.31
CA PRO A 12 -1.58 27.55 26.32
C PRO A 12 -2.27 26.24 25.92
N VAL A 13 -2.19 25.85 24.64
CA VAL A 13 -2.79 24.62 24.13
C VAL A 13 -1.68 23.63 23.82
N ALA A 14 -1.72 22.48 24.51
CA ALA A 14 -0.88 21.33 24.22
C ALA A 14 -1.75 20.17 23.75
N ALA A 15 -1.33 19.50 22.69
CA ALA A 15 -1.94 18.27 22.19
C ALA A 15 -0.85 17.22 22.03
N THR A 16 -1.07 16.03 22.58
CA THR A 16 -0.20 14.87 22.39
C THR A 16 -0.75 14.00 21.29
N LEU A 17 0.15 13.36 20.54
CA LEU A 17 -0.20 12.42 19.48
C LEU A 17 0.06 11.00 19.99
N GLU A 18 -0.83 10.07 19.65
CA GLU A 18 -0.65 8.65 19.92
C GLU A 18 0.40 8.06 18.97
N GLU A 19 1.15 7.08 19.48
CA GLU A 19 2.09 6.33 18.64
C GLU A 19 1.33 5.44 17.64
N LEU A 20 1.89 5.30 16.43
CA LEU A 20 1.30 4.47 15.40
C LEU A 20 1.60 2.99 15.68
N ASP A 21 0.54 2.21 15.89
CA ASP A 21 0.60 0.75 15.93
C ASP A 21 0.31 0.11 14.56
N GLU A 22 0.51 -1.21 14.44
CA GLU A 22 0.28 -1.95 13.20
C GLU A 22 -1.18 -1.80 12.71
N LYS A 23 -2.15 -1.76 13.63
CA LYS A 23 -3.57 -1.55 13.29
C LYS A 23 -3.80 -0.16 12.69
N SER A 24 -3.20 0.88 13.29
CA SER A 24 -3.29 2.25 12.76
C SER A 24 -2.71 2.35 11.36
N LEU A 25 -1.60 1.66 11.09
CA LEU A 25 -0.99 1.61 9.75
C LEU A 25 -1.91 0.93 8.72
N ILE A 26 -2.57 -0.19 9.07
CA ILE A 26 -3.57 -0.84 8.22
C ILE A 26 -4.73 0.11 7.91
N ARG A 27 -5.24 0.82 8.92
CA ARG A 27 -6.31 1.82 8.73
C ARG A 27 -5.87 2.92 7.78
N ILE A 28 -4.66 3.46 7.94
CA ILE A 28 -4.09 4.48 7.05
C ILE A 28 -4.00 3.99 5.58
N LEU A 29 -3.69 2.71 5.37
CA LEU A 29 -3.61 2.10 4.04
C LEU A 29 -4.97 1.92 3.35
N THR A 30 -6.07 1.83 4.10
CA THR A 30 -7.37 1.35 3.59
C THR A 30 -8.53 2.32 3.78
N GLU A 31 -8.66 2.96 4.95
CA GLU A 31 -9.84 3.74 5.32
C GLU A 31 -9.87 5.15 4.70
N PRO A 32 -8.79 5.96 4.76
CA PRO A 32 -8.83 7.34 4.28
C PRO A 32 -9.33 7.45 2.85
N LYS A 33 -9.99 8.58 2.54
CA LYS A 33 -10.44 8.89 1.17
C LYS A 33 -9.28 8.84 0.18
N ASN A 34 -8.10 9.28 0.62
CA ASN A 34 -6.87 9.32 -0.15
C ASN A 34 -5.86 8.25 0.31
N ALA A 35 -6.32 7.08 0.75
CA ALA A 35 -5.45 6.00 1.18
C ALA A 35 -4.56 5.49 0.04
N LEU A 36 -3.33 5.04 0.34
CA LEU A 36 -2.33 4.66 -0.65
C LEU A 36 -2.82 3.56 -1.59
N LEU A 37 -3.49 2.52 -1.07
CA LEU A 37 -3.98 1.42 -1.89
C LEU A 37 -4.99 1.92 -2.94
N LYS A 38 -5.92 2.81 -2.54
CA LYS A 38 -6.89 3.44 -3.46
C LYS A 38 -6.23 4.30 -4.52
N GLN A 39 -5.07 4.90 -4.23
CA GLN A 39 -4.31 5.67 -5.21
C GLN A 39 -3.72 4.75 -6.28
N TYR A 40 -3.09 3.64 -5.87
CA TYR A 40 -2.53 2.65 -6.79
C TYR A 40 -3.61 1.91 -7.59
N GLU A 41 -4.74 1.57 -6.98
CA GLU A 41 -5.91 1.00 -7.67
C GLU A 41 -6.40 1.92 -8.77
N LYS A 42 -6.53 3.22 -8.50
CA LYS A 42 -6.92 4.20 -9.52
C LYS A 42 -5.86 4.35 -10.60
N LEU A 43 -4.58 4.30 -10.24
CA LEU A 43 -3.50 4.45 -11.21
C LEU A 43 -3.53 3.33 -12.25
N LEU A 44 -3.65 2.07 -11.81
CA LEU A 44 -3.75 0.91 -12.70
C LEU A 44 -5.09 0.84 -13.44
N ALA A 45 -6.16 1.41 -12.86
CA ALA A 45 -7.44 1.52 -13.54
C ALA A 45 -7.38 2.40 -14.80
N PHE A 46 -6.46 3.37 -14.89
CA PHE A 46 -6.23 4.13 -16.14
C PHE A 46 -5.72 3.23 -17.27
N GLU A 47 -4.95 2.19 -16.93
CA GLU A 47 -4.48 1.14 -17.85
C GLU A 47 -5.52 0.02 -18.03
N LYS A 48 -6.75 0.19 -17.51
CA LYS A 48 -7.84 -0.81 -17.53
C LYS A 48 -7.48 -2.12 -16.81
N VAL A 49 -6.55 -2.06 -15.85
CA VAL A 49 -6.17 -3.20 -15.00
C VAL A 49 -6.75 -3.02 -13.60
N LYS A 50 -7.38 -4.07 -13.08
CA LYS A 50 -7.86 -4.12 -11.70
C LYS A 50 -6.73 -4.53 -10.77
N LEU A 51 -6.34 -3.67 -9.85
CA LEU A 51 -5.41 -4.01 -8.78
C LEU A 51 -6.18 -4.52 -7.56
N LYS A 52 -5.71 -5.61 -6.94
CA LYS A 52 -6.19 -6.08 -5.65
C LYS A 52 -5.04 -6.40 -4.72
N PHE A 53 -5.18 -6.00 -3.47
CA PHE A 53 -4.33 -6.44 -2.38
C PHE A 53 -5.09 -7.47 -1.55
N THR A 54 -4.45 -8.59 -1.27
CA THR A 54 -4.97 -9.54 -0.27
C THR A 54 -4.86 -8.95 1.13
N GLU A 55 -5.73 -9.37 2.05
CA GLU A 55 -5.67 -8.89 3.45
C GLU A 55 -4.30 -9.17 4.09
N SER A 56 -3.71 -10.34 3.79
CA SER A 56 -2.37 -10.69 4.26
C SER A 56 -1.29 -9.76 3.70
N ALA A 57 -1.39 -9.32 2.44
CA ALA A 57 -0.48 -8.31 1.89
C ALA A 57 -0.57 -6.98 2.64
N ILE A 58 -1.79 -6.51 2.96
CA ILE A 58 -1.99 -5.25 3.68
C ILE A 58 -1.36 -5.32 5.08
N VAL A 59 -1.57 -6.43 5.78
CA VAL A 59 -0.95 -6.70 7.09
C VAL A 59 0.57 -6.76 6.96
N ALA A 60 1.10 -7.44 5.95
CA ALA A 60 2.53 -7.55 5.72
C ALA A 60 3.21 -6.19 5.49
N VAL A 61 2.57 -5.29 4.72
CA VAL A 61 3.07 -3.92 4.52
C VAL A 61 3.12 -3.16 5.85
N ALA A 62 2.03 -3.21 6.64
CA ALA A 62 1.97 -2.55 7.94
C ALA A 62 3.03 -3.08 8.90
N ARG A 63 3.20 -4.41 8.98
CA ARG A 63 4.22 -5.07 9.79
C ARG A 63 5.64 -4.68 9.38
N LYS A 64 5.91 -4.64 8.06
CA LYS A 64 7.22 -4.25 7.52
C LYS A 64 7.53 -2.79 7.86
N ALA A 65 6.58 -1.88 7.71
CA ALA A 65 6.73 -0.46 8.09
C ALA A 65 6.95 -0.27 9.60
N PHE A 66 6.20 -1.01 10.42
CA PHE A 66 6.33 -0.96 11.88
C PHE A 66 7.73 -1.42 12.32
N LYS A 67 8.24 -2.54 11.77
CA LYS A 67 9.60 -3.04 12.03
C LYS A 67 10.70 -2.04 11.64
N GLN A 68 10.50 -1.30 10.54
CA GLN A 68 11.46 -0.29 10.08
C GLN A 68 11.44 1.01 10.91
N LYS A 69 10.51 1.17 11.86
CA LYS A 69 10.35 2.37 12.70
C LYS A 69 10.22 3.68 11.90
N THR A 70 9.72 3.58 10.68
CA THR A 70 9.51 4.72 9.76
C THR A 70 8.11 5.31 9.88
N GLY A 71 7.22 4.67 10.63
CA GLY A 71 5.82 5.07 10.80
C GLY A 71 5.05 5.08 9.47
N ALA A 72 4.03 5.94 9.36
CA ALA A 72 3.19 6.01 8.16
C ALA A 72 3.95 6.43 6.89
N ARG A 73 5.10 7.12 7.01
CA ARG A 73 5.92 7.51 5.85
C ARG A 73 6.53 6.30 5.14
N GLY A 74 6.92 5.26 5.89
CA GLY A 74 7.50 4.04 5.31
C GLY A 74 6.53 3.22 4.46
N LEU A 75 5.22 3.36 4.69
CA LEU A 75 4.19 2.64 3.92
C LEU A 75 4.30 2.93 2.42
N ARG A 76 4.56 4.19 2.05
CA ARG A 76 4.70 4.58 0.65
C ARG A 76 5.95 3.95 0.03
N SER A 77 7.09 4.02 0.70
CA SER A 77 8.34 3.45 0.19
C SER A 77 8.25 1.95 -0.05
N ILE A 78 7.60 1.21 0.85
CA ILE A 78 7.39 -0.25 0.70
C ILE A 78 6.50 -0.56 -0.50
N LEU A 79 5.40 0.18 -0.66
CA LEU A 79 4.51 -0.01 -1.81
C LEU A 79 5.17 0.40 -3.12
N GLU A 80 5.95 1.47 -3.13
CA GLU A 80 6.64 1.96 -4.33
C GLU A 80 7.69 0.97 -4.82
N GLU A 81 8.43 0.33 -3.92
CA GLU A 81 9.35 -0.77 -4.24
C GLU A 81 8.62 -1.93 -4.93
N VAL A 82 7.51 -2.40 -4.35
CA VAL A 82 6.73 -3.52 -4.91
C VAL A 82 6.04 -3.16 -6.23
N MET A 83 5.54 -1.93 -6.33
CA MET A 83 4.78 -1.49 -7.48
C MET A 83 5.66 -1.07 -8.67
N LEU A 84 6.96 -0.86 -8.47
CA LEU A 84 7.88 -0.42 -9.52
C LEU A 84 7.88 -1.40 -10.70
N ASP A 85 8.06 -2.69 -10.43
CA ASP A 85 8.06 -3.73 -11.45
C ASP A 85 6.68 -3.85 -12.12
N VAL A 86 5.62 -3.83 -11.31
CA VAL A 86 4.22 -3.89 -11.76
C VAL A 86 3.90 -2.75 -12.75
N MET A 87 4.31 -1.53 -12.42
CA MET A 87 4.07 -0.35 -13.25
C MET A 87 4.93 -0.33 -14.52
N TYR A 88 6.07 -1.00 -14.51
CA TYR A 88 6.92 -1.13 -15.70
C TYR A 88 6.37 -2.19 -16.66
N GLU A 89 5.94 -3.34 -16.15
CA GLU A 89 5.52 -4.48 -16.98
C GLU A 89 4.11 -4.34 -17.54
N ILE A 90 3.14 -3.90 -16.72
CA ILE A 90 1.72 -3.87 -17.10
C ILE A 90 1.45 -3.06 -18.38
N PRO A 91 1.99 -1.83 -18.55
CA PRO A 91 1.73 -1.04 -19.76
C PRO A 91 2.19 -1.72 -21.05
N SER A 92 3.19 -2.60 -20.96
CA SER A 92 3.72 -3.36 -22.09
C SER A 92 2.86 -4.58 -22.44
N GLN A 93 2.03 -5.06 -21.50
CA GLN A 93 1.25 -6.31 -21.62
C GLN A 93 -0.26 -6.02 -21.63
N ARG A 94 -0.80 -5.73 -22.82
CA ARG A 94 -2.21 -5.33 -23.02
C ARG A 94 -3.26 -6.40 -22.68
N GLU A 95 -2.84 -7.64 -22.53
CA GLU A 95 -3.72 -8.79 -22.23
C GLU A 95 -4.05 -8.94 -20.73
N ILE A 96 -3.36 -8.21 -19.86
CA ILE A 96 -3.57 -8.26 -18.40
C ILE A 96 -4.85 -7.48 -18.04
N ARG A 97 -5.68 -8.09 -17.19
CA ARG A 97 -6.92 -7.48 -16.68
C ARG A 97 -6.93 -7.30 -15.17
N GLU A 98 -6.25 -8.17 -14.45
CA GLU A 98 -6.20 -8.12 -13.00
C GLU A 98 -4.79 -8.42 -12.48
N CYS A 99 -4.34 -7.64 -11.50
CA CYS A 99 -3.08 -7.81 -10.80
C CYS A 99 -3.39 -8.01 -9.31
N VAL A 100 -2.93 -9.11 -8.74
CA VAL A 100 -3.15 -9.45 -7.33
C VAL A 100 -1.82 -9.46 -6.58
N ILE A 101 -1.74 -8.64 -5.54
CA ILE A 101 -0.59 -8.54 -4.64
C ILE A 101 -0.85 -9.39 -3.39
N THR A 102 0.05 -10.34 -3.15
CA THR A 102 0.02 -11.25 -1.99
C THR A 102 1.10 -10.89 -0.97
N GLU A 103 1.02 -11.47 0.23
CA GLU A 103 2.05 -11.32 1.26
C GLU A 103 3.46 -11.66 0.75
N ASP A 104 3.61 -12.75 -0.01
CA ASP A 104 4.91 -13.16 -0.56
C ASP A 104 5.53 -12.10 -1.48
N VAL A 105 4.71 -11.31 -2.19
CA VAL A 105 5.19 -10.21 -3.03
C VAL A 105 5.76 -9.08 -2.15
N ILE A 106 5.10 -8.76 -1.04
CA ILE A 106 5.57 -7.74 -0.09
C ILE A 106 6.87 -8.16 0.60
N GLU A 107 7.04 -9.46 0.81
CA GLU A 107 8.25 -10.06 1.37
C GLU A 107 9.35 -10.30 0.32
N GLY A 108 9.09 -10.05 -0.96
CA GLY A 108 10.06 -10.23 -2.05
C GLY A 108 10.34 -11.71 -2.39
N LYS A 109 9.43 -12.62 -2.02
CA LYS A 109 9.55 -14.08 -2.24
C LYS A 109 8.91 -14.55 -3.54
N ALA A 110 7.94 -13.80 -4.06
CA ALA A 110 7.20 -14.15 -5.27
C ALA A 110 6.88 -12.91 -6.11
N ALA A 111 6.60 -13.14 -7.39
CA ALA A 111 6.11 -12.11 -8.30
C ALA A 111 4.58 -11.90 -8.15
N PRO A 112 4.06 -10.71 -8.48
CA PRO A 112 2.62 -10.44 -8.57
C PRO A 112 1.86 -11.44 -9.44
N LEU A 113 0.64 -11.79 -9.04
CA LEU A 113 -0.21 -12.67 -9.84
C LEU A 113 -0.94 -11.83 -10.90
N LEU A 114 -0.57 -12.06 -12.17
CA LEU A 114 -1.14 -11.38 -13.32
C LEU A 114 -2.17 -12.28 -14.02
N ILE A 115 -3.42 -11.83 -14.05
CA ILE A 115 -4.53 -12.56 -14.68
C ILE A 115 -4.81 -11.91 -16.04
N LYS A 116 -4.72 -12.74 -17.08
CA LYS A 116 -4.96 -12.36 -18.47
C LYS A 116 -6.38 -12.71 -18.88
N ASP A 117 -6.93 -11.93 -19.80
CA ASP A 117 -8.22 -12.25 -20.44
C ASP A 117 -8.00 -13.43 -21.41
N HIS A 118 -8.16 -14.65 -20.92
CA HIS A 118 -8.48 -15.76 -21.81
C HIS A 118 -10.00 -15.82 -21.89
N GLU A 119 -10.55 -15.59 -23.09
CA GLU A 119 -11.85 -16.15 -23.47
C GLU A 119 -11.83 -17.64 -23.09
N LYS A 120 -12.42 -17.97 -21.94
CA LYS A 120 -12.77 -19.35 -21.62
C LYS A 120 -13.95 -19.73 -22.51
N GLY A 121 -13.63 -20.13 -23.74
CA GLY A 121 -14.37 -21.16 -24.43
C GLY A 121 -14.32 -22.43 -23.59
N VAL A 122 -15.23 -22.56 -22.63
CA VAL A 122 -15.53 -23.83 -21.97
C VAL A 122 -16.28 -24.67 -23.01
N LYS A 123 -15.54 -25.40 -23.85
CA LYS A 123 -16.03 -26.69 -24.36
C LYS A 123 -15.81 -27.69 -23.24
N SER A 124 -16.86 -27.94 -22.47
CA SER A 124 -16.98 -29.15 -21.66
C SER A 124 -17.95 -30.09 -22.36
N ALA A 125 -17.52 -31.35 -22.40
CA ALA A 125 -18.05 -32.48 -23.16
C ALA A 125 -19.47 -32.89 -22.80
#